data_AF-A0A0P1AXY3-F1
#
_entry.id   AF-A0A0P1AXY3-F1
#
_cell.length_a   1.000
_cell.length_b   1.000
_cell.length_c   1.000
_cell.angle_alpha   90.00
_cell.angle_beta   90.00
_cell.angle_gamma   90.00
#
_symmetry.space_group_name_H-M   'P 1'
#
loop_
_entity.id
_entity.type
_entity.pdbx_description
1 polymer ?
#
loop_
_entity_poly.entity_id
_entity_poly.type
_entity_poly.pdbx_seq_one_letter_code
_entity_poly.pdbx_strand_id
1 'polypeptide(L)'
;MREEWQSFALKIVEKSSVERLYQEERALRIAQQSGLTASPVGKIIETPDGAALLLSPVGKPLPRPTTRHEVLSLFELLRQLHKNGLVHGDPRVSNVILTGKSFSGLIL
;
A
#
# COMPACT_ATOMS: atom_id res chain seq x y z
N MET A 1 -29.63 10.30 3.74
CA MET A 1 -28.39 9.75 3.16
C MET A 1 -27.32 9.82 4.24
N ARG A 2 -26.65 8.71 4.59
CA ARG A 2 -25.47 8.80 5.46
C ARG A 2 -24.30 9.16 4.57
N GLU A 3 -23.63 10.28 4.86
CA GLU A 3 -22.32 10.55 4.28
C GLU A 3 -21.38 9.43 4.71
N GLU A 4 -20.89 8.64 3.75
CA GLU A 4 -19.82 7.69 4.02
C GLU A 4 -18.54 8.50 4.18
N TRP A 5 -18.07 8.63 5.43
CA TRP A 5 -16.77 9.22 5.73
C TRP A 5 -15.69 8.35 5.09
N GLN A 6 -15.09 8.85 4.02
CA GLN A 6 -13.99 8.16 3.36
C GLN A 6 -12.69 8.40 4.14
N SER A 7 -12.13 7.34 4.71
CA SER A 7 -10.86 7.38 5.42
C SER A 7 -9.67 7.21 4.47
N PHE A 8 -8.61 7.99 4.71
CA PHE A 8 -7.33 7.90 3.99
C PHE A 8 -6.18 7.71 4.98
N ALA A 9 -5.14 7.00 4.56
CA ALA A 9 -3.89 6.90 5.32
C ALA A 9 -2.97 8.05 4.91
N LEU A 10 -2.34 8.71 5.88
CA LEU A 10 -1.38 9.79 5.64
C LEU A 10 0.03 9.30 5.98
N LYS A 11 0.86 9.12 4.96
CA LYS A 11 2.29 8.84 5.12
C LYS A 11 3.05 10.16 5.14
N ILE A 12 3.73 10.46 6.25
CA ILE A 12 4.52 11.68 6.43
C ILE A 12 5.99 11.27 6.46
N VAL A 13 6.84 12.03 5.77
CA VAL A 13 8.29 11.83 5.74
C VAL A 13 9.01 13.13 6.08
N GLU A 14 10.20 13.02 6.67
CA GLU A 14 11.12 14.13 6.87
C GLU A 14 11.79 14.58 5.56
N LYS A 15 12.36 15.78 5.58
CA LYS A 15 13.02 16.42 4.42
C LYS A 15 14.05 15.54 3.71
N SER A 16 14.80 14.71 4.45
CA SER A 16 15.82 13.79 3.91
C SER A 16 15.24 12.72 2.98
N SER A 17 13.94 12.44 3.10
CA SER A 17 13.26 11.30 2.48
C SER A 17 12.23 11.70 1.42
N VAL A 18 12.12 13.00 1.10
CA VAL A 18 11.15 13.52 0.13
C VAL A 18 11.34 12.89 -1.24
N GLU A 19 12.58 12.78 -1.74
CA GLU A 19 12.84 12.17 -3.05
C GLU A 19 12.37 10.70 -3.10
N ARG A 20 12.59 9.95 -2.02
CA ARG A 20 12.10 8.55 -1.91
C ARG A 20 10.57 8.50 -1.92
N LEU A 21 9.89 9.46 -1.30
CA LEU A 21 8.43 9.54 -1.34
C LEU A 21 7.91 9.78 -2.78
N TYR A 22 8.60 10.58 -3.59
CA TYR A 22 8.26 10.76 -5.01
C TYR A 22 8.47 9.48 -5.83
N GLN A 23 9.54 8.74 -5.56
CA GLN A 23 9.80 7.45 -6.23
C GLN A 23 8.71 6.43 -5.86
N GLU A 24 8.33 6.38 -4.59
CA GLU A 24 7.27 5.52 -4.09
C GLU A 24 5.89 5.89 -4.66
N GLU A 25 5.55 7.18 -4.69
CA GLU A 25 4.30 7.64 -5.31
C GLU A 25 4.20 7.22 -6.77
N ARG A 26 5.29 7.36 -7.53
CA ARG A 26 5.36 6.93 -8.93
C ARG A 26 5.17 5.41 -9.05
N ALA A 27 5.85 4.63 -8.21
CA ALA A 27 5.72 3.17 -8.21
C ALA A 27 4.27 2.74 -7.92
N LEU A 28 3.64 3.35 -6.90
CA LEU A 28 2.25 3.06 -6.54
C LEU A 28 1.26 3.46 -7.63
N ARG A 29 1.48 4.58 -8.34
CA ARG A 29 0.65 4.95 -9.50
C ARG A 29 0.75 3.96 -10.65
N ILE A 30 1.94 3.45 -10.94
CA ILE A 30 2.12 2.40 -11.96
C ILE A 30 1.42 1.11 -11.50
N ALA A 31 1.52 0.77 -10.22
CA ALA A 31 0.93 -0.43 -9.66
C ALA A 31 -0.60 -0.36 -9.45
N GLN A 32 -1.20 0.84 -9.43
CA GLN A 32 -2.62 1.06 -9.15
C GLN A 32 -3.55 0.22 -10.02
N GLN A 33 -3.23 0.02 -11.30
CA GLN A 33 -4.05 -0.78 -12.22
C GLN A 33 -4.08 -2.28 -11.89
N SER A 34 -3.10 -2.78 -11.13
CA SER A 34 -3.08 -4.19 -10.70
C SER A 34 -4.18 -4.52 -9.69
N GLY A 35 -4.67 -3.53 -8.94
CA GLY A 35 -5.59 -3.73 -7.81
C GLY A 35 -4.96 -4.46 -6.61
N LEU A 36 -3.62 -4.63 -6.61
CA LEU A 36 -2.89 -5.37 -5.57
C LEU A 36 -2.14 -4.46 -4.58
N THR A 37 -2.10 -3.16 -4.84
CA THR A 37 -1.41 -2.18 -3.99
C THR A 37 -2.35 -1.10 -3.51
N ALA A 38 -1.97 -0.40 -2.43
CA ALA A 38 -2.62 0.86 -2.12
C ALA A 38 -2.39 1.88 -3.25
N SER A 39 -3.28 2.85 -3.34
CA SER A 39 -3.29 3.86 -4.39
C SER A 39 -3.07 5.26 -3.80
N PRO A 40 -2.17 6.07 -4.39
CA PRO A 40 -2.03 7.48 -4.05
C PRO A 40 -3.32 8.26 -4.30
N VAL A 41 -3.69 9.10 -3.34
CA VAL A 41 -4.85 9.99 -3.43
C VAL A 41 -4.37 11.43 -3.57
N GLY A 42 -4.70 12.08 -4.69
CA GLY A 42 -4.23 13.43 -4.97
C GLY A 42 -2.73 13.49 -5.24
N LYS A 43 -2.11 14.64 -4.98
CA LYS A 43 -0.67 14.89 -5.15
C LYS A 43 0.04 14.86 -3.80
N ILE A 44 1.36 14.72 -3.81
CA ILE A 44 2.21 14.91 -2.62
C ILE A 44 1.99 16.33 -2.06
N ILE A 45 1.93 16.41 -0.74
CA ILE A 45 1.79 17.65 0.03
C ILE A 45 3.16 17.98 0.62
N GLU A 46 3.83 19.00 0.10
CA GLU A 46 5.10 19.47 0.66
C GLU A 46 4.88 20.32 1.91
N THR A 47 5.77 20.17 2.89
CA THR A 47 5.81 20.97 4.11
C THR A 47 7.23 21.52 4.33
N PRO A 48 7.43 22.55 5.17
CA PRO A 48 8.76 23.06 5.46
C PRO A 48 9.74 21.98 5.97
N ASP A 49 9.20 20.99 6.69
CA ASP A 49 9.95 19.93 7.37
C ASP A 49 10.01 18.61 6.58
N GLY A 50 9.33 18.51 5.44
CA GLY A 50 9.28 17.29 4.65
C GLY A 50 8.12 17.23 3.66
N ALA A 51 7.45 16.08 3.59
CA ALA A 51 6.33 15.87 2.68
C ALA A 51 5.36 14.81 3.19
N ALA A 52 4.15 14.78 2.63
CA ALA A 52 3.16 13.77 2.95
C ALA A 52 2.43 13.24 1.70
N LEU A 53 1.98 11.99 1.77
CA LEU A 53 1.23 11.30 0.73
C LEU A 53 -0.04 10.67 1.33
N LEU A 54 -1.18 10.94 0.73
CA LEU A 54 -2.44 10.26 1.05
C LEU A 54 -2.55 8.94 0.28
N LEU A 55 -3.00 7.89 0.95
CA LEU A 55 -3.15 6.54 0.41
C LEU A 55 -4.54 5.98 0.71
N SER A 56 -5.06 5.19 -0.23
CA SER A 56 -6.33 4.45 -0.09
C SER A 56 -6.17 3.03 -0.61
N PRO A 57 -6.84 2.03 -0.03
CA PRO A 57 -7.67 2.09 1.18
C PRO A 57 -6.86 2.10 2.48
N VAL A 58 -7.53 2.44 3.59
CA VAL A 58 -7.01 2.20 4.95
C VAL A 58 -7.35 0.78 5.37
N GLY A 59 -6.34 0.02 5.78
CA GLY A 59 -6.51 -1.35 6.27
C GLY A 59 -5.85 -1.58 7.62
N LYS A 60 -5.98 -2.80 8.14
CA LYS A 60 -5.25 -3.25 9.33
C LYS A 60 -4.02 -4.06 8.89
N PRO A 61 -2.87 -3.95 9.57
CA PRO A 61 -1.74 -4.82 9.31
C PRO A 61 -2.15 -6.29 9.34
N LEU A 62 -1.66 -7.08 8.39
CA LEU A 62 -1.89 -8.51 8.37
C LEU A 62 -1.26 -9.15 9.63
N PRO A 63 -2.04 -9.88 10.45
CA PRO A 63 -1.47 -10.65 11.55
C PRO A 63 -0.45 -11.67 11.04
N ARG A 64 0.54 -12.03 11.88
CA ARG A 64 1.53 -13.03 11.49
C ARG A 64 0.81 -14.32 11.05
N PRO A 65 1.03 -14.81 9.82
CA PRO A 65 0.44 -16.06 9.35
C PRO A 65 0.80 -17.20 10.30
N THR A 66 -0.19 -18.02 10.65
CA THR A 66 -0.03 -19.19 11.52
C THR A 66 -0.25 -20.51 10.79
N THR A 67 -0.81 -20.45 9.58
CA THR A 67 -1.11 -21.62 8.75
C THR A 67 -0.37 -21.61 7.41
N ARG A 68 -0.14 -22.80 6.84
CA ARG A 68 0.43 -22.94 5.49
C ARG A 68 -0.45 -22.26 4.43
N HIS A 69 -1.77 -22.30 4.61
CA HIS A 69 -2.71 -21.71 3.66
C HIS A 69 -2.56 -20.18 3.60
N GLU A 70 -2.47 -19.49 4.74
CA GLU A 70 -2.23 -18.04 4.79
C GLU A 70 -0.91 -17.64 4.13
N VAL A 71 0.15 -18.43 4.35
CA VAL A 71 1.45 -18.22 3.69
C VAL A 71 1.33 -18.37 2.17
N LEU A 72 0.64 -19.42 1.68
CA LEU A 72 0.41 -19.61 0.26
C LEU A 72 -0.38 -18.45 -0.37
N SER A 73 -1.38 -17.92 0.35
CA SER A 73 -2.13 -16.74 -0.09
C SER A 73 -1.23 -15.50 -0.24
N LEU A 74 -0.24 -15.30 0.64
CA LEU A 74 0.74 -14.21 0.50
C LEU A 74 1.64 -14.38 -0.73
N PHE A 75 2.12 -15.60 -0.98
CA PHE A 75 2.92 -15.88 -2.18
C PHE A 75 2.10 -15.68 -3.46
N GLU A 76 0.80 -15.98 -3.42
CA GLU A 76 -0.09 -15.75 -4.56
C GLU A 76 -0.24 -14.25 -4.88
N LEU A 77 -0.31 -13.37 -3.87
CA LEU A 77 -0.30 -11.91 -4.09
C LEU A 77 0.99 -11.46 -4.80
N LEU A 78 2.15 -11.91 -4.34
CA LEU A 78 3.44 -11.59 -4.97
C LEU A 78 3.51 -12.12 -6.41
N ARG A 79 3.01 -13.33 -6.64
CA ARG A 79 2.94 -13.92 -7.98
C ARG A 79 2.06 -13.09 -8.92
N GLN A 80 0.92 -12.58 -8.44
CA GLN A 80 0.06 -11.71 -9.23
C GLN A 80 0.72 -10.35 -9.52
N LEU A 81 1.47 -9.79 -8.57
CA LEU A 81 2.25 -8.57 -8.78
C LEU A 81 3.28 -8.79 -9.92
N HIS A 82 4.03 -9.89 -9.85
CA HIS A 82 5.03 -10.25 -10.87
C HIS A 82 4.40 -10.50 -12.26
N LYS A 83 3.20 -11.08 -12.32
CA LYS A 83 2.46 -11.23 -13.59
C LYS A 83 2.11 -9.89 -14.25
N ASN A 84 1.98 -8.83 -13.45
CA ASN A 84 1.78 -7.47 -13.93
C ASN A 84 3.11 -6.74 -14.25
N GLY A 85 4.25 -7.46 -14.24
CA GLY A 85 5.57 -6.88 -14.49
C GLY A 85 6.11 -6.03 -13.36
N LEU A 86 5.50 -6.11 -12.17
CA LEU A 86 5.84 -5.31 -11.00
C LEU A 86 6.63 -6.14 -10.00
N VAL A 87 7.65 -5.56 -9.37
CA VAL A 87 8.41 -6.17 -8.29
C VAL A 87 8.33 -5.26 -7.07
N HIS A 88 7.94 -5.81 -5.93
CA HIS A 88 7.75 -5.02 -4.71
C HIS A 88 9.06 -4.46 -4.14
N GLY A 89 10.14 -5.23 -4.20
CA GLY A 89 11.45 -4.87 -3.63
C GLY A 89 11.58 -5.12 -2.13
N ASP A 90 10.51 -4.96 -1.36
CA ASP A 90 10.52 -5.22 0.09
C ASP A 90 9.31 -6.02 0.62
N PRO A 91 9.07 -7.26 0.13
CA PRO A 91 7.91 -8.04 0.55
C PRO A 91 8.06 -8.51 2.01
N ARG A 92 7.29 -7.91 2.92
CA ARG A 92 7.21 -8.30 4.33
C ARG A 92 5.76 -8.34 4.79
N VAL A 93 5.46 -9.20 5.76
CA VAL A 93 4.12 -9.30 6.36
C VAL A 93 3.63 -7.94 6.88
N SER A 94 4.55 -7.11 7.42
CA SER A 94 4.24 -5.77 7.90
C SER A 94 3.78 -4.80 6.81
N ASN A 95 4.08 -5.08 5.55
CA ASN A 95 3.70 -4.26 4.39
C ASN A 95 2.41 -4.77 3.73
N VAL A 96 1.70 -5.71 4.36
CA VAL A 96 0.42 -6.21 3.86
C VAL A 96 -0.71 -5.70 4.75
N ILE A 97 -1.74 -5.11 4.14
CA ILE A 97 -2.94 -4.65 4.84
C ILE A 97 -4.17 -5.46 4.46
N LEU A 98 -5.03 -5.75 5.43
CA LEU A 98 -6.35 -6.33 5.22
C LEU A 98 -7.39 -5.23 5.05
N THR A 99 -8.17 -5.32 3.97
CA THR A 99 -9.19 -4.33 3.59
C THR A 99 -10.57 -5.00 3.59
N GLY A 100 -11.34 -4.86 4.68
CA GLY A 100 -12.62 -5.57 4.88
C GLY A 100 -12.49 -6.92 5.61
N LYS A 101 -13.47 -7.81 5.43
CA LYS A 101 -13.58 -9.10 6.18
C LYS A 101 -12.94 -10.31 5.47
N SER A 102 -12.55 -10.20 4.20
CA SER A 102 -11.87 -11.28 3.46
C SER A 102 -10.44 -10.89 3.10
N PHE A 103 -9.61 -11.87 2.73
CA PHE A 103 -8.19 -11.73 2.41
C PHE A 103 -7.99 -10.99 1.05
N SER A 104 -8.33 -9.70 1.00
CA SER A 104 -7.93 -8.75 -0.05
C SER A 104 -6.72 -7.97 0.47
N GLY A 105 -5.60 -8.71 0.60
CA GLY A 105 -4.33 -8.14 1.03
C GLY A 105 -3.80 -7.18 -0.02
N LEU A 106 -3.62 -5.91 0.32
CA LEU A 106 -2.85 -4.99 -0.51
C LEU A 106 -1.43 -4.92 0.01
N ILE A 107 -0.48 -4.89 -0.92
CA ILE A 107 0.93 -4.71 -0.59
C ILE A 107 1.27 -3.22 -0.71
N LEU A 108 1.90 -2.67 0.33
CA LEU A 108 2.36 -1.28 0.44
C LEU A 108 3.80 -1.13 -0.02
#